data_AF-A0A9E3SXV9-F1
#
_entry.id   AF-A0A9E3SXV9-F1
#
_cell.length_a   1.000
_cell.length_b   1.000
_cell.length_c   1.000
_cell.angle_alpha   90.00
_cell.angle_beta   90.00
_cell.angle_gamma   90.00
#
_symmetry.space_group_name_H-M   'P 1'
#
loop_
_entity.id
_entity.type
_entity.pdbx_description
1 polymer ?
#
loop_
_entity_poly.entity_id
_entity_poly.type
_entity_poly.pdbx_seq_one_letter_code
_entity_poly.pdbx_strand_id
1 'polypeptide(L)'
;MLDALAIQQFRGSILMHDSTVSDSNRFGIRPFPRVALYPTGWNGEMTFEQISEDIRPHAARMLLRQYRVWAQDLDDCLQNGLMYVWEQLAADRDFLARKSRFEAALIVCHRSKSTSIRKQNLRYEYMEDFWAKHDFKYPEEMRIGGLERFKIAGERWATWATLTDIRIDIERAVLTVFEQVKDDPAGLLALYAATTSVTSKDLAYVVPGKGEDAIRWRAAAIRNQLRGMLGTLQREQPTWREKFDAGEVEPAMKLLERHPEHDIKYAAIRGLVEGKSSRQAAQAFGHNVNTLQFHRRRANKELARLYGCTA
;
A
#
# COMPACT_ATOMS: atom_id res chain seq x y z
N MET A 1 23.90 81.22 33.97
CA MET A 1 23.18 80.50 35.05
C MET A 1 23.54 79.03 34.86
N LEU A 2 24.65 78.46 35.32
CA LEU A 2 25.81 78.80 36.17
C LEU A 2 27.06 78.30 35.38
N ASP A 3 28.11 79.10 35.19
CA ASP A 3 29.43 78.99 35.88
C ASP A 3 29.88 77.55 36.25
N ALA A 4 31.12 77.10 36.12
CA ALA A 4 32.40 77.58 35.57
C ALA A 4 33.41 76.42 35.80
N LEU A 5 34.66 76.61 35.34
CA LEU A 5 35.90 75.84 35.66
C LEU A 5 36.13 74.60 34.75
N ALA A 6 36.91 74.64 33.67
CA ALA A 6 38.34 74.98 33.55
C ALA A 6 39.22 74.22 34.56
N ILE A 7 40.14 73.36 34.06
CA ILE A 7 41.54 73.25 34.48
C ILE A 7 42.27 72.24 33.56
N GLN A 8 43.32 72.75 32.91
CA GLN A 8 44.40 72.01 32.24
C GLN A 8 45.28 71.27 33.25
N GLN A 9 45.92 70.17 32.82
CA GLN A 9 47.36 69.81 33.01
C GLN A 9 47.48 68.29 32.77
N PHE A 10 48.07 67.78 31.69
CA PHE A 10 49.51 67.77 31.36
C PHE A 10 50.41 67.42 32.56
N ARG A 11 50.80 66.14 32.70
CA ARG A 11 52.19 65.67 32.57
C ARG A 11 52.39 64.29 33.20
N GLY A 12 53.12 63.47 32.43
CA GLY A 12 54.03 62.45 32.93
C GLY A 12 53.64 61.05 32.46
N SER A 13 54.52 60.19 31.98
CA SER A 13 55.98 60.22 31.87
C SER A 13 56.32 58.79 31.39
N ILE A 14 57.04 58.66 30.27
CA ILE A 14 58.31 57.92 30.20
C ILE A 14 58.22 56.40 29.91
N LEU A 15 58.86 56.07 28.77
CA LEU A 15 59.67 54.88 28.44
C LEU A 15 59.15 53.46 28.74
N MET A 16 59.06 52.70 27.64
CA MET A 16 59.50 51.31 27.43
C MET A 16 59.58 50.38 28.65
N HIS A 17 58.80 49.29 28.61
CA HIS A 17 59.38 47.94 28.67
C HIS A 17 58.44 46.85 28.14
N ASP A 18 59.04 45.96 27.37
CA ASP A 18 58.79 44.52 27.28
C ASP A 18 57.52 43.99 26.60
N SER A 19 57.75 43.60 25.34
CA SER A 19 57.49 42.24 24.84
C SER A 19 57.18 41.22 25.94
N THR A 20 55.90 40.92 26.18
CA THR A 20 55.36 39.58 26.57
C THR A 20 53.88 39.67 26.95
N VAL A 21 52.98 39.77 25.96
CA VAL A 21 51.63 39.20 26.10
C VAL A 21 51.27 38.50 24.79
N SER A 22 51.89 37.33 24.65
CA SER A 22 51.43 36.23 23.83
C SER A 22 49.99 35.83 24.19
N ASP A 23 49.22 35.46 23.16
CA ASP A 23 48.29 34.33 23.18
C ASP A 23 47.14 34.32 24.22
N SER A 24 46.19 35.26 24.15
CA SER A 24 44.96 35.13 24.97
C SER A 24 43.62 35.28 24.26
N ASN A 25 43.58 35.56 22.94
CA ASN A 25 42.30 35.75 22.23
C ASN A 25 41.91 34.64 21.23
N ARG A 26 42.51 33.43 21.31
CA ARG A 26 42.17 32.29 20.42
C ARG A 26 41.33 31.17 21.06
N PHE A 27 40.98 31.24 22.33
CA PHE A 27 40.36 30.11 23.06
C PHE A 27 38.83 30.21 23.29
N GLY A 28 38.13 31.13 22.62
CA GLY A 28 36.69 31.34 22.84
C GLY A 28 35.73 30.79 21.77
N ILE A 29 36.20 30.51 20.55
CA ILE A 29 35.33 29.94 19.50
C ILE A 29 35.31 28.43 19.71
N ARG A 30 34.27 27.93 20.36
CA ARG A 30 33.99 26.48 20.34
C ARG A 30 33.93 26.07 18.87
N PRO A 31 34.74 25.08 18.42
CA PRO A 31 34.59 24.57 17.06
C PRO A 31 33.14 24.11 16.87
N PHE A 32 32.61 24.33 15.66
CA PHE A 32 31.28 23.87 15.25
C PHE A 32 30.95 22.49 15.81
N PRO A 33 29.69 22.21 16.23
CA PRO A 33 29.36 20.98 16.94
C PRO A 33 29.90 19.78 16.16
N ARG A 34 30.71 18.97 16.85
CA ARG A 34 31.20 17.70 16.30
C ARG A 34 29.98 16.92 15.84
N VAL A 35 29.90 16.61 14.54
CA VAL A 35 28.81 15.81 13.99
C VAL A 35 28.73 14.52 14.82
N ALA A 36 27.57 14.27 15.43
CA ALA A 36 27.41 13.12 16.31
C ALA A 36 27.54 11.83 15.50
N LEU A 37 28.41 10.94 15.96
CA LEU A 37 28.62 9.62 15.37
C LEU A 37 27.93 8.58 16.23
N TYR A 38 27.27 7.62 15.60
CA TYR A 38 26.54 6.55 16.25
C TYR A 38 27.06 5.19 15.78
N PRO A 39 27.39 4.26 16.68
CA PRO A 39 27.75 2.90 16.31
C PRO A 39 26.54 2.17 15.70
N THR A 40 26.79 1.51 14.58
CA THR A 40 25.81 0.71 13.84
C THR A 40 26.29 -0.73 13.67
N GLY A 41 25.37 -1.68 13.69
CA GLY A 41 25.69 -3.10 13.50
C GLY A 41 26.02 -3.50 12.06
N TRP A 42 26.09 -2.54 11.12
CA TRP A 42 26.35 -2.83 9.70
C TRP A 42 27.47 -2.01 9.06
N ASN A 43 27.77 -0.79 9.54
CA ASN A 43 28.80 0.04 8.91
C ASN A 43 29.55 0.93 9.93
N GLY A 44 29.73 0.43 11.16
CA GLY A 44 30.52 1.09 12.19
C GLY A 44 29.90 2.40 12.66
N GLU A 45 30.74 3.38 12.95
CA GLU A 45 30.33 4.72 13.41
C GLU A 45 29.86 5.57 12.22
N MET A 46 28.58 5.98 12.24
CA MET A 46 27.96 6.76 11.16
C MET A 46 27.28 8.02 11.72
N THR A 47 27.20 9.08 10.92
CA THR A 47 26.35 10.23 11.26
C THR A 47 24.87 9.87 11.04
N PHE A 48 23.95 10.64 11.63
CA PHE A 48 22.52 10.39 11.40
C PHE A 48 22.13 10.55 9.92
N GLU A 49 22.73 11.50 9.21
CA GLU A 49 22.51 11.71 7.77
C GLU A 49 22.90 10.47 6.97
N GLN A 50 24.07 9.90 7.25
CA GLN A 50 24.54 8.67 6.60
C GLN A 50 23.64 7.47 6.94
N ILE A 51 23.20 7.36 8.20
CA ILE A 51 22.25 6.33 8.66
C ILE A 51 20.93 6.47 7.89
N SER A 52 20.40 7.68 7.77
CA SER A 52 19.17 7.99 7.05
C SER A 52 19.28 7.62 5.57
N GLU A 53 20.36 8.04 4.89
CA GLU A 53 20.60 7.74 3.47
C GLU A 53 20.69 6.23 3.19
N ASP A 54 21.33 5.46 4.08
CA ASP A 54 21.50 4.01 3.90
C ASP A 54 20.21 3.22 4.21
N ILE A 55 19.41 3.66 5.19
CA ILE A 55 18.16 2.98 5.59
C ILE A 55 17.00 3.34 4.65
N ARG A 56 16.91 4.59 4.20
CA ARG A 56 15.74 5.14 3.50
C ARG A 56 15.31 4.33 2.26
N PRO A 57 16.20 3.85 1.36
CA PRO A 57 15.80 3.04 0.21
C PRO A 57 15.21 1.68 0.59
N HIS A 58 15.64 1.09 1.71
CA HIS A 58 15.10 -0.17 2.22
C HIS A 58 13.72 0.05 2.83
N ALA A 59 13.60 1.04 3.72
CA ALA A 59 12.33 1.40 4.33
C ALA A 59 11.29 1.81 3.29
N ALA A 60 11.68 2.60 2.27
CA ALA A 60 10.79 3.04 1.20
C ALA A 60 10.20 1.86 0.41
N ARG A 61 11.06 0.89 0.03
CA ARG A 61 10.59 -0.33 -0.65
C ARG A 61 9.61 -1.13 0.20
N MET A 62 9.85 -1.23 1.50
CA MET A 62 8.96 -1.94 2.43
C MET A 62 7.64 -1.20 2.61
N LEU A 63 7.66 0.11 2.83
CA LEU A 63 6.47 0.95 2.97
C LEU A 63 5.55 0.82 1.74
N LEU A 64 6.12 0.88 0.55
CA LEU A 64 5.35 0.72 -0.70
C LEU A 64 4.85 -0.71 -0.94
N ARG A 65 5.70 -1.73 -0.77
CA ARG A 65 5.35 -3.11 -1.17
C ARG A 65 4.64 -3.91 -0.09
N GLN A 66 5.07 -3.77 1.16
CA GLN A 66 4.59 -4.57 2.29
C GLN A 66 3.50 -3.83 3.07
N TYR A 67 3.72 -2.56 3.42
CA TYR A 67 2.77 -1.79 4.22
C TYR A 67 1.68 -1.11 3.35
N ARG A 68 1.89 -1.06 2.03
CA ARG A 68 0.95 -0.51 1.04
C ARG A 68 0.62 0.95 1.30
N VAL A 69 1.64 1.73 1.63
CA VAL A 69 1.55 3.19 1.71
C VAL A 69 1.43 3.77 0.30
N TRP A 70 0.61 4.80 0.12
CA TRP A 70 0.52 5.52 -1.15
C TRP A 70 1.80 6.31 -1.41
N ALA A 71 2.16 6.50 -2.69
CA ALA A 71 3.40 7.17 -3.04
C ALA A 71 3.47 8.60 -2.47
N GLN A 72 2.34 9.32 -2.44
CA GLN A 72 2.24 10.67 -1.89
C GLN A 72 2.52 10.77 -0.39
N ASP A 73 2.25 9.71 0.39
CA ASP A 73 2.46 9.70 1.85
C ASP A 73 3.80 9.08 2.25
N LEU A 74 4.60 8.66 1.26
CA LEU A 74 5.84 7.94 1.49
C LEU A 74 6.83 8.78 2.30
N ASP A 75 7.00 10.04 1.92
CA ASP A 75 7.96 10.94 2.54
C ASP A 75 7.58 11.26 4.00
N ASP A 76 6.30 11.48 4.27
CA ASP A 76 5.78 11.66 5.63
C ASP A 76 5.99 10.40 6.47
N CYS A 77 5.75 9.21 5.91
CA CYS A 77 5.98 7.95 6.59
C CYS A 77 7.46 7.75 6.93
N LEU A 78 8.35 8.03 5.97
CA LEU A 78 9.79 7.95 6.16
C LEU A 78 10.27 8.94 7.21
N GLN A 79 9.81 10.19 7.14
CA GLN A 79 10.16 11.24 8.08
C GLN A 79 9.73 10.87 9.50
N ASN A 80 8.49 10.42 9.71
CA ASN A 80 8.02 9.97 11.02
C ASN A 80 8.87 8.83 11.60
N GLY A 81 9.19 7.82 10.78
CA GLY A 81 9.99 6.68 11.22
C GLY A 81 11.44 7.04 11.50
N LEU A 82 12.04 7.91 10.68
CA LEU A 82 13.41 8.39 10.85
C LEU A 82 13.54 9.33 12.05
N MET A 83 12.53 10.18 12.31
CA MET A 83 12.47 11.03 13.49
C MET A 83 12.53 10.19 14.76
N TYR A 84 11.76 9.10 14.82
CA TYR A 84 11.83 8.16 15.94
C TYR A 84 13.24 7.57 16.10
N VAL A 85 13.89 7.15 15.00
CA VAL A 85 15.26 6.62 15.08
C VAL A 85 16.23 7.67 15.61
N TRP A 86 16.08 8.93 15.18
CA TRP A 86 16.87 10.05 15.69
C TRP A 86 16.67 10.27 17.19
N GLU A 87 15.42 10.29 17.66
CA GLU A 87 15.10 10.43 19.09
C GLU A 87 15.70 9.29 19.92
N GLN A 88 15.65 8.05 19.43
CA GLN A 88 16.26 6.92 20.11
C GLN A 88 17.79 7.02 20.16
N LEU A 89 18.43 7.45 19.07
CA LEU A 89 19.89 7.66 19.02
C LEU A 89 20.34 8.82 19.91
N ALA A 90 19.53 9.87 20.01
CA ALA A 90 19.80 11.00 20.88
C ALA A 90 19.72 10.62 22.37
N ALA A 91 18.83 9.67 22.72
CA ALA A 91 18.69 9.15 24.07
C ALA A 91 19.71 8.03 24.41
N ASP A 92 19.97 7.14 23.45
CA ASP A 92 20.88 6.01 23.56
C ASP A 92 21.72 5.88 22.28
N ARG A 93 23.00 6.25 22.40
CA ARG A 93 23.95 6.22 21.29
C ARG A 93 24.13 4.80 20.73
N ASP A 94 23.97 3.76 21.56
CA ASP A 94 24.20 2.37 21.18
C ASP A 94 22.94 1.69 20.60
N PHE A 95 21.84 2.43 20.42
CA PHE A 95 20.56 1.90 19.97
C PHE A 95 20.65 1.05 18.69
N LEU A 96 21.54 1.43 17.75
CA LEU A 96 21.74 0.72 16.47
C LEU A 96 22.97 -0.20 16.47
N ALA A 97 23.78 -0.23 17.54
CA ALA A 97 25.09 -0.89 17.56
C ALA A 97 25.02 -2.40 17.28
N ARG A 98 23.91 -3.04 17.68
CA ARG A 98 23.66 -4.49 17.48
C ARG A 98 22.56 -4.79 16.45
N LYS A 99 22.04 -3.77 15.77
CA LYS A 99 20.96 -3.94 14.80
C LYS A 99 21.56 -3.99 13.40
N SER A 100 21.05 -4.87 12.56
CA SER A 100 21.34 -4.87 11.14
C SER A 100 20.64 -3.70 10.45
N ARG A 101 21.14 -3.33 9.26
CA ARG A 101 20.49 -2.33 8.40
C ARG A 101 19.02 -2.64 8.10
N PHE A 102 18.70 -3.91 7.93
CA PHE A 102 17.33 -4.35 7.67
C PHE A 102 16.42 -4.17 8.89
N GLU A 103 16.91 -4.48 10.09
CA GLU A 103 16.16 -4.25 11.33
C GLU A 103 15.94 -2.75 11.59
N ALA A 104 16.94 -1.91 11.28
CA ALA A 104 16.79 -0.46 11.36
C ALA A 104 15.70 0.04 10.39
N ALA A 105 15.65 -0.48 9.16
CA ALA A 105 14.58 -0.18 8.20
C ALA A 105 13.20 -0.66 8.67
N LEU A 106 13.11 -1.83 9.32
CA LEU A 106 11.89 -2.32 9.94
C LEU A 106 11.38 -1.40 11.04
N ILE A 107 12.28 -0.88 11.89
CA ILE A 107 11.94 0.07 12.95
C ILE A 107 11.32 1.34 12.35
N VAL A 108 11.93 1.89 11.30
CA VAL A 108 11.38 3.04 10.56
C VAL A 108 9.97 2.72 10.07
N CYS A 109 9.76 1.55 9.44
CA CYS A 109 8.44 1.14 8.96
C CYS A 109 7.41 1.02 10.08
N HIS A 110 7.78 0.45 11.23
CA HIS A 110 6.88 0.28 12.39
C HIS A 110 6.49 1.60 13.04
N ARG A 111 7.36 2.61 12.97
CA ARG A 111 7.17 3.94 13.58
C ARG A 111 6.71 5.01 12.61
N SER A 112 6.58 4.68 11.33
CA SER A 112 6.14 5.57 10.25
C SER A 112 4.68 6.04 10.30
N LYS A 113 3.86 5.49 11.21
CA LYS A 113 2.38 5.67 11.21
C LYS A 113 1.67 5.20 9.91
N SER A 114 2.35 4.44 9.07
CA SER A 114 1.83 3.89 7.80
C SER A 114 0.43 3.27 7.90
N THR A 115 0.15 2.53 8.97
CA THR A 115 -1.18 1.91 9.19
C THR A 115 -2.28 2.92 9.47
N SER A 116 -1.98 4.02 10.17
CA SER A 116 -2.95 5.06 10.53
C SER A 116 -3.25 5.94 9.32
N ILE A 117 -2.21 6.38 8.61
CA ILE A 117 -2.33 7.11 7.35
C ILE A 117 -3.12 6.27 6.35
N ARG A 118 -2.80 4.96 6.26
CA ARG A 118 -3.55 4.08 5.38
C ARG A 118 -5.02 3.97 5.73
N LYS A 119 -5.36 3.83 7.02
CA LYS A 119 -6.77 3.82 7.47
C LYS A 119 -7.49 5.13 7.15
N GLN A 120 -6.80 6.26 7.26
CA GLN A 120 -7.37 7.56 6.93
C GLN A 120 -7.65 7.67 5.43
N ASN A 121 -6.72 7.26 4.58
CA ASN A 121 -6.94 7.27 3.13
C ASN A 121 -8.06 6.32 2.72
N LEU A 122 -8.14 5.12 3.31
CA LEU A 122 -9.26 4.18 3.11
C LEU A 122 -10.62 4.78 3.51
N ARG A 123 -10.66 5.76 4.41
CA ARG A 123 -11.91 6.43 4.83
C ARG A 123 -12.41 7.42 3.77
N TYR A 124 -11.49 8.01 3.01
CA TYR A 124 -11.78 8.95 1.92
C TYR A 124 -11.77 8.27 0.54
N GLU A 125 -11.54 6.97 0.52
CA GLU A 125 -11.57 6.15 -0.67
C GLU A 125 -13.02 5.91 -1.08
N TYR A 126 -13.39 6.39 -2.26
CA TYR A 126 -14.75 6.27 -2.76
C TYR A 126 -14.99 4.83 -3.24
N MET A 127 -16.27 4.44 -3.33
CA MET A 127 -16.63 3.07 -3.70
C MET A 127 -16.02 2.64 -5.04
N GLU A 128 -15.72 3.58 -5.96
CA GLU A 128 -15.07 3.32 -7.24
C GLU A 128 -13.61 2.83 -7.12
N ASP A 129 -12.89 3.26 -6.08
CA ASP A 129 -11.50 2.88 -5.84
C ASP A 129 -11.37 1.46 -5.27
N PHE A 130 -12.43 0.95 -4.63
CA PHE A 130 -12.51 -0.45 -4.16
C PHE A 130 -12.54 -1.44 -5.34
N TRP A 131 -13.22 -1.10 -6.44
CA TRP A 131 -13.28 -1.92 -7.64
C TRP A 131 -12.00 -1.81 -8.48
N ALA A 132 -11.36 -0.65 -8.51
CA ALA A 132 -10.08 -0.46 -9.22
C ALA A 132 -8.88 -1.16 -8.54
N LYS A 133 -8.94 -1.37 -7.22
CA LYS A 133 -7.86 -1.98 -6.42
C LYS A 133 -7.59 -3.45 -6.70
N HIS A 134 -8.55 -4.19 -7.25
CA HIS A 134 -8.33 -5.60 -7.54
C HIS A 134 -7.38 -5.82 -8.72
N ASP A 135 -7.19 -4.83 -9.60
CA ASP A 135 -6.30 -4.94 -10.77
C ASP A 135 -5.20 -3.86 -10.86
N PHE A 136 -5.31 -2.71 -10.18
CA PHE A 136 -4.39 -1.58 -10.45
C PHE A 136 -3.80 -0.88 -9.22
N LYS A 137 -2.56 -0.40 -9.41
CA LYS A 137 -1.68 0.12 -8.35
C LYS A 137 -1.90 1.62 -8.05
N TYR A 138 -2.54 2.37 -8.94
CA TYR A 138 -2.83 3.82 -8.80
C TYR A 138 -4.10 4.18 -9.59
N PRO A 139 -5.28 4.25 -8.96
CA PRO A 139 -6.55 4.52 -9.65
C PRO A 139 -6.72 5.98 -10.06
N GLU A 140 -6.03 6.93 -9.41
CA GLU A 140 -6.10 8.36 -9.74
C GLU A 140 -5.32 8.74 -11.02
N GLU A 141 -4.18 8.09 -11.31
CA GLU A 141 -3.33 8.39 -12.48
C GLU A 141 -3.98 8.01 -13.83
N MET A 142 -5.05 7.19 -13.80
CA MET A 142 -5.75 6.74 -15.02
C MET A 142 -6.99 7.57 -15.34
N ARG A 143 -7.38 8.54 -14.49
CA ARG A 143 -8.65 9.26 -14.66
C ARG A 143 -8.62 10.33 -15.76
N ILE A 144 -7.45 10.79 -16.21
CA ILE A 144 -7.34 11.81 -17.27
C ILE A 144 -6.04 11.56 -18.04
N GLY A 145 -6.11 10.90 -19.19
CA GLY A 145 -4.89 10.82 -20.01
C GLY A 145 -4.93 10.05 -21.33
N GLY A 146 -6.00 9.31 -21.65
CA GLY A 146 -6.05 8.56 -22.93
C GLY A 146 -4.90 7.55 -23.12
N LEU A 147 -4.15 7.25 -22.05
CA LEU A 147 -2.95 6.41 -22.05
C LEU A 147 -3.26 5.07 -21.36
N GLU A 148 -4.30 4.40 -21.84
CA GLU A 148 -4.79 3.16 -21.24
C GLU A 148 -4.12 1.94 -21.88
N ARG A 149 -2.96 1.57 -21.33
CA ARG A 149 -2.30 0.29 -21.62
C ARG A 149 -2.94 -0.90 -20.89
N PHE A 150 -3.97 -0.66 -20.07
CA PHE A 150 -4.72 -1.67 -19.34
C PHE A 150 -6.22 -1.44 -19.51
N LYS A 151 -6.80 -2.09 -20.52
CA LYS A 151 -8.25 -2.15 -20.71
C LYS A 151 -8.83 -3.13 -19.69
N ILE A 152 -9.87 -2.72 -18.96
CA ILE A 152 -10.68 -3.63 -18.15
C ILE A 152 -11.19 -4.73 -19.10
N ALA A 153 -10.98 -6.00 -18.74
CA ALA A 153 -11.58 -7.16 -19.43
C ALA A 153 -11.33 -7.32 -20.95
N GLY A 154 -10.32 -6.63 -21.53
CA GLY A 154 -10.06 -6.70 -22.98
C GLY A 154 -11.00 -5.86 -23.85
N GLU A 155 -11.70 -4.90 -23.25
CA GLU A 155 -12.72 -4.10 -23.93
C GLU A 155 -12.16 -3.22 -25.06
N ARG A 156 -12.98 -2.99 -26.09
CA ARG A 156 -12.57 -2.23 -27.28
C ARG A 156 -12.63 -0.71 -27.08
N TRP A 157 -13.41 -0.23 -26.12
CA TRP A 157 -13.60 1.19 -25.80
C TRP A 157 -12.66 1.66 -24.68
N ALA A 158 -12.77 2.95 -24.32
CA ALA A 158 -11.98 3.57 -23.27
C ALA A 158 -12.51 3.19 -21.88
N THR A 159 -11.63 2.96 -20.92
CA THR A 159 -11.89 2.50 -19.55
C THR A 159 -12.85 3.42 -18.81
N TRP A 160 -12.80 4.73 -19.08
CA TRP A 160 -13.76 5.67 -18.49
C TRP A 160 -15.22 5.36 -18.88
N ALA A 161 -15.47 4.81 -20.07
CA ALA A 161 -16.82 4.44 -20.51
C ALA A 161 -17.33 3.25 -19.69
N THR A 162 -16.51 2.21 -19.49
CA THR A 162 -16.81 1.07 -18.62
C THR A 162 -17.12 1.51 -17.19
N LEU A 163 -16.30 2.42 -16.65
CA LEU A 163 -16.54 2.98 -15.31
C LEU A 163 -17.84 3.79 -15.23
N THR A 164 -18.23 4.44 -16.33
CA THR A 164 -19.49 5.18 -16.42
C THR A 164 -20.68 4.22 -16.44
N ASP A 165 -20.61 3.15 -17.22
CA ASP A 165 -21.67 2.13 -17.27
C ASP A 165 -21.87 1.46 -15.90
N ILE A 166 -20.77 1.08 -15.23
CA ILE A 166 -20.82 0.52 -13.87
C ILE A 166 -21.50 1.48 -12.89
N ARG A 167 -21.22 2.79 -12.99
CA ARG A 167 -21.86 3.80 -12.13
C ARG A 167 -23.36 3.90 -12.38
N ILE A 168 -23.78 3.91 -13.64
CA ILE A 168 -25.19 3.93 -14.03
C ILE A 168 -25.90 2.68 -13.48
N ASP A 169 -25.26 1.52 -13.55
CA ASP A 169 -25.87 0.27 -13.05
C ASP A 169 -25.97 0.24 -11.52
N ILE A 170 -24.94 0.74 -10.80
CA ILE A 170 -25.01 0.91 -9.35
C ILE A 170 -26.14 1.87 -8.97
N GLU A 171 -26.24 3.02 -9.65
CA GLU A 171 -27.29 4.00 -9.41
C GLU A 171 -28.68 3.38 -9.59
N ARG A 172 -28.90 2.67 -10.70
CA ARG A 172 -30.16 1.97 -10.97
C ARG A 172 -30.49 0.92 -9.91
N ALA A 173 -29.49 0.15 -9.47
CA ALA A 173 -29.69 -0.86 -8.43
C ALA A 173 -30.05 -0.22 -7.08
N VAL A 174 -29.37 0.86 -6.69
CA VAL A 174 -29.66 1.62 -5.48
C VAL A 174 -31.04 2.25 -5.55
N LEU A 175 -31.41 2.87 -6.66
CA LEU A 175 -32.76 3.44 -6.88
C LEU A 175 -33.84 2.37 -6.78
N THR A 176 -33.60 1.18 -7.34
CA THR A 176 -34.54 0.06 -7.24
C THR A 176 -34.79 -0.34 -5.79
N VAL A 177 -33.73 -0.42 -4.97
CA VAL A 177 -33.89 -0.72 -3.54
C VAL A 177 -34.53 0.46 -2.80
N PHE A 178 -34.16 1.71 -3.13
CA PHE A 178 -34.75 2.91 -2.55
C PHE A 178 -36.27 2.92 -2.70
N GLU A 179 -36.79 2.67 -3.90
CA GLU A 179 -38.24 2.63 -4.15
C GLU A 179 -38.98 1.60 -3.28
N GLN A 180 -38.31 0.52 -2.88
CA GLN A 180 -38.89 -0.51 -2.01
C GLN A 180 -38.91 -0.10 -0.53
N VAL A 181 -37.98 0.77 -0.11
CA VAL A 181 -37.80 1.12 1.31
C VAL A 181 -38.14 2.58 1.64
N LYS A 182 -38.53 3.39 0.65
CA LYS A 182 -38.75 4.84 0.81
C LYS A 182 -39.77 5.21 1.89
N ASP A 183 -40.75 4.35 2.12
CA ASP A 183 -41.81 4.55 3.12
C ASP A 183 -41.51 3.85 4.46
N ASP A 184 -40.36 3.16 4.59
CA ASP A 184 -39.86 2.58 5.85
C ASP A 184 -38.64 3.38 6.34
N PRO A 185 -38.79 4.23 7.37
CA PRO A 185 -37.66 4.99 7.93
C PRO A 185 -36.48 4.12 8.36
N ALA A 186 -36.72 2.89 8.86
CA ALA A 186 -35.65 1.97 9.21
C ALA A 186 -34.97 1.37 7.97
N GLY A 187 -35.74 1.16 6.91
CA GLY A 187 -35.28 0.73 5.59
C GLY A 187 -34.41 1.79 4.91
N LEU A 188 -34.79 3.07 4.98
CA LEU A 188 -33.99 4.19 4.50
C LEU A 188 -32.64 4.30 5.23
N LEU A 189 -32.64 4.23 6.57
CA LEU A 189 -31.40 4.22 7.35
C LEU A 189 -30.53 3.01 7.02
N ALA A 190 -31.16 1.85 6.81
CA ALA A 190 -30.44 0.64 6.41
C ALA A 190 -29.84 0.74 5.00
N LEU A 191 -30.55 1.35 4.04
CA LEU A 191 -30.03 1.61 2.71
C LEU A 191 -28.84 2.58 2.76
N TYR A 192 -28.95 3.63 3.57
CA TYR A 192 -27.87 4.58 3.80
C TYR A 192 -26.63 3.90 4.42
N ALA A 193 -26.81 3.05 5.44
CA ALA A 193 -25.72 2.24 6.01
C ALA A 193 -25.17 1.16 5.06
N ALA A 194 -25.97 0.72 4.08
CA ALA A 194 -25.56 -0.27 3.10
C ALA A 194 -24.69 0.34 1.98
N THR A 195 -24.92 1.61 1.65
CA THR A 195 -24.32 2.30 0.49
C THR A 195 -23.25 3.32 0.88
N THR A 196 -23.11 3.65 2.18
CA THR A 196 -22.11 4.58 2.71
C THR A 196 -21.21 3.92 3.76
N SER A 197 -20.26 4.68 4.31
CA SER A 197 -19.36 4.25 5.39
C SER A 197 -19.95 4.41 6.79
N VAL A 198 -21.20 4.90 6.92
CA VAL A 198 -21.83 5.16 8.22
C VAL A 198 -22.24 3.85 8.91
N THR A 199 -21.97 3.74 10.21
CA THR A 199 -22.27 2.51 10.95
C THR A 199 -23.73 2.50 11.43
N SER A 200 -24.31 1.31 11.59
CA SER A 200 -25.68 1.17 12.14
C SER A 200 -25.82 1.76 13.54
N LYS A 201 -24.71 1.83 14.30
CA LYS A 201 -24.65 2.46 15.62
C LYS A 201 -24.82 3.97 15.55
N ASP A 202 -24.20 4.61 14.55
CA ASP A 202 -24.31 6.05 14.33
C ASP A 202 -25.75 6.45 13.96
N LEU A 203 -26.48 5.56 13.28
CA LEU A 203 -27.85 5.78 12.81
C LEU A 203 -28.92 5.44 13.86
N ALA A 204 -28.59 4.69 14.91
CA ALA A 204 -29.55 4.25 15.93
C ALA A 204 -30.22 5.42 16.67
N TYR A 205 -29.58 6.59 16.70
CA TYR A 205 -30.09 7.80 17.34
C TYR A 205 -30.92 8.70 16.41
N VAL A 206 -30.94 8.41 15.10
CA VAL A 206 -31.59 9.26 14.10
C VAL A 206 -33.11 9.10 14.12
N VAL A 207 -33.62 7.89 14.40
CA VAL A 207 -35.06 7.61 14.51
C VAL A 207 -35.35 6.97 15.87
N PRO A 208 -36.11 7.64 16.75
CA PRO A 208 -36.48 7.10 18.06
C PRO A 208 -37.18 5.73 17.95
N GLY A 209 -36.75 4.77 18.77
CA GLY A 209 -37.37 3.44 18.85
C GLY A 209 -36.91 2.42 17.79
N LYS A 210 -35.93 2.76 16.94
CA LYS A 210 -35.30 1.79 16.01
C LYS A 210 -33.89 1.45 16.52
N GLY A 211 -33.75 0.28 17.14
CA GLY A 211 -32.46 -0.19 17.67
C GLY A 211 -31.43 -0.50 16.57
N GLU A 212 -30.15 -0.43 16.92
CA GLU A 212 -29.00 -0.73 16.04
C GLU A 212 -29.18 -2.04 15.26
N ASP A 213 -29.62 -3.10 15.94
CA ASP A 213 -29.81 -4.43 15.34
C ASP A 213 -30.83 -4.41 14.19
N ALA A 214 -31.88 -3.60 14.31
CA ALA A 214 -32.94 -3.50 13.31
C ALA A 214 -32.42 -2.87 12.00
N ILE A 215 -31.46 -1.93 12.11
CA ILE A 215 -30.78 -1.31 10.97
C ILE A 215 -29.74 -2.27 10.40
N ARG A 216 -28.95 -2.92 11.26
CA ARG A 216 -27.86 -3.82 10.85
C ARG A 216 -28.34 -4.99 10.00
N TRP A 217 -29.40 -5.68 10.41
CA TRP A 217 -29.95 -6.82 9.65
C TRP A 217 -30.52 -6.41 8.31
N ARG A 218 -31.26 -5.29 8.26
CA ARG A 218 -31.79 -4.73 7.01
C ARG A 218 -30.67 -4.30 6.06
N ALA A 219 -29.62 -3.66 6.57
CA ALA A 219 -28.49 -3.24 5.76
C ALA A 219 -27.76 -4.44 5.15
N ALA A 220 -27.61 -5.54 5.90
CA ALA A 220 -27.06 -6.78 5.37
C ALA A 220 -27.93 -7.39 4.26
N ALA A 221 -29.26 -7.40 4.45
CA ALA A 221 -30.21 -7.87 3.43
C ALA A 221 -30.14 -7.03 2.15
N ILE A 222 -30.10 -5.70 2.29
CA ILE A 222 -29.94 -4.76 1.17
C ILE A 222 -28.62 -4.99 0.43
N ARG A 223 -27.49 -5.17 1.14
CA ARG A 223 -26.20 -5.48 0.49
C ARG A 223 -26.24 -6.78 -0.30
N ASN A 224 -26.90 -7.81 0.22
CA ASN A 224 -27.06 -9.07 -0.49
C ASN A 224 -27.94 -8.91 -1.75
N GLN A 225 -29.01 -8.12 -1.65
CA GLN A 225 -29.88 -7.80 -2.77
C GLN A 225 -29.14 -7.00 -3.85
N LEU A 226 -28.42 -5.94 -3.46
CA LEU A 226 -27.56 -5.17 -4.37
C LEU A 226 -26.50 -6.07 -5.01
N ARG A 227 -25.87 -6.98 -4.26
CA ARG A 227 -24.93 -7.96 -4.81
C ARG A 227 -25.59 -8.90 -5.80
N GLY A 228 -26.85 -9.30 -5.59
CA GLY A 228 -27.61 -10.11 -6.55
C GLY A 228 -27.89 -9.34 -7.85
N MET A 229 -28.33 -8.09 -7.72
CA MET A 229 -28.62 -7.19 -8.86
C MET A 229 -27.37 -6.84 -9.66
N LEU A 230 -26.23 -6.65 -8.99
CA LEU A 230 -24.95 -6.32 -9.61
C LEU A 230 -24.14 -7.57 -9.99
N GLY A 231 -24.47 -8.73 -9.43
CA GLY A 231 -23.81 -10.01 -9.73
C GLY A 231 -24.02 -10.46 -11.16
N THR A 232 -25.09 -10.00 -11.82
CA THR A 232 -25.30 -10.17 -13.25
C THR A 232 -24.35 -9.32 -14.13
N LEU A 233 -23.60 -8.39 -13.54
CA LEU A 233 -22.60 -7.55 -14.24
C LEU A 233 -21.20 -8.18 -14.26
N GLN A 234 -20.90 -9.11 -13.35
CA GLN A 234 -19.74 -10.00 -13.52
C GLN A 234 -20.09 -11.00 -14.61
N ARG A 235 -19.88 -10.62 -15.87
CA ARG A 235 -19.57 -11.62 -16.89
C ARG A 235 -18.34 -12.36 -16.37
N GLU A 236 -18.56 -13.55 -15.81
CA GLU A 236 -17.46 -14.49 -15.56
C GLU A 236 -16.75 -14.64 -16.91
N GLN A 237 -15.54 -14.07 -17.00
CA GLN A 237 -14.67 -14.32 -18.14
C GLN A 237 -14.55 -15.84 -18.25
N PRO A 238 -14.87 -16.43 -19.42
CA PRO A 238 -14.85 -17.88 -19.56
C PRO A 238 -13.48 -18.39 -19.12
N THR A 239 -13.49 -19.37 -18.23
CA THR A 239 -12.29 -20.03 -17.73
C THR A 239 -11.50 -20.62 -18.90
N TRP A 240 -10.20 -20.81 -18.71
CA TRP A 240 -9.38 -21.44 -19.75
C TRP A 240 -9.93 -22.83 -20.14
N ARG A 241 -10.59 -23.51 -19.19
CA ARG A 241 -11.21 -24.81 -19.41
C ARG A 241 -12.41 -24.71 -20.35
N GLU A 242 -13.28 -23.74 -20.15
CA GLU A 242 -14.44 -23.51 -21.02
C GLU A 242 -14.01 -23.11 -22.44
N LYS A 243 -12.96 -22.29 -22.57
CA LYS A 243 -12.37 -21.98 -23.89
C LYS A 243 -11.76 -23.20 -24.56
N PHE A 244 -11.09 -24.07 -23.79
CA PHE A 244 -10.55 -25.33 -24.29
C PHE A 244 -11.66 -26.27 -24.77
N ASP A 245 -12.72 -26.44 -23.97
CA ASP A 245 -13.87 -27.28 -24.31
C ASP A 245 -14.68 -26.71 -25.50
N ALA A 246 -14.61 -25.39 -25.72
CA ALA A 246 -15.16 -24.70 -26.90
C ALA A 246 -14.30 -24.85 -28.18
N GLY A 247 -13.15 -25.54 -28.10
CA GLY A 247 -12.30 -25.87 -29.26
C GLY A 247 -11.04 -25.02 -29.42
N GLU A 248 -10.77 -24.07 -28.53
CA GLU A 248 -9.51 -23.29 -28.54
C GLU A 248 -8.34 -24.12 -27.98
N VAL A 249 -7.94 -25.20 -28.66
CA VAL A 249 -6.94 -26.15 -28.14
C VAL A 249 -5.49 -25.68 -28.29
N GLU A 250 -5.23 -24.74 -29.21
CA GLU A 250 -3.87 -24.32 -29.61
C GLU A 250 -3.00 -23.81 -28.43
N PRO A 251 -3.50 -22.98 -27.48
CA PRO A 251 -2.67 -22.49 -26.38
C PRO A 251 -2.23 -23.60 -25.41
N ALA A 252 -3.08 -24.59 -25.15
CA ALA A 252 -2.73 -25.75 -24.34
C ALA A 252 -1.70 -26.66 -25.02
N MET A 253 -1.83 -26.86 -26.34
CA MET A 253 -0.88 -27.67 -27.12
C MET A 253 0.50 -27.02 -27.20
N LYS A 254 0.57 -25.71 -27.46
CA LYS A 254 1.84 -24.95 -27.43
C LYS A 254 2.51 -25.01 -26.06
N LEU A 255 1.74 -25.06 -24.98
CA LEU A 255 2.29 -25.20 -23.64
C LEU A 255 2.87 -26.61 -23.42
N LEU A 256 2.22 -27.65 -23.93
CA LEU A 256 2.73 -29.02 -23.89
C LEU A 256 4.04 -29.16 -24.71
N GLU A 257 4.11 -28.57 -25.90
CA GLU A 257 5.31 -28.62 -26.77
C GLU A 257 6.56 -28.01 -26.12
N ARG A 258 6.39 -27.05 -25.21
CA ARG A 258 7.50 -26.41 -24.47
C ARG A 258 8.10 -27.31 -23.40
N HIS A 259 7.43 -28.40 -23.03
CA HIS A 259 7.82 -29.28 -21.95
C HIS A 259 8.05 -30.70 -22.48
N PRO A 260 9.24 -31.30 -22.27
CA PRO A 260 9.49 -32.68 -22.64
C PRO A 260 8.50 -33.63 -21.95
N GLU A 261 8.13 -34.75 -22.58
CA GLU A 261 7.12 -35.68 -22.04
C GLU A 261 7.48 -36.29 -20.67
N HIS A 262 8.78 -36.33 -20.34
CA HIS A 262 9.28 -36.80 -19.06
C HIS A 262 9.27 -35.73 -17.94
N ASP A 263 8.88 -34.49 -18.24
CA ASP A 263 8.76 -33.40 -17.26
C ASP A 263 7.47 -33.55 -16.43
N ILE A 264 7.59 -33.43 -15.11
CA ILE A 264 6.43 -33.41 -14.18
C ILE A 264 5.45 -32.29 -14.57
N LYS A 265 5.95 -31.20 -15.16
CA LYS A 265 5.12 -30.11 -15.65
C LYS A 265 4.29 -30.53 -16.87
N TYR A 266 4.84 -31.34 -17.78
CA TYR A 266 4.09 -31.94 -18.89
C TYR A 266 2.96 -32.83 -18.36
N ALA A 267 3.26 -33.73 -17.41
CA ALA A 267 2.25 -34.58 -16.76
C ALA A 267 1.14 -33.75 -16.06
N ALA A 268 1.51 -32.62 -15.45
CA ALA A 268 0.57 -31.72 -14.80
C ALA A 268 -0.36 -31.01 -15.79
N ILE A 269 0.17 -30.50 -16.91
CA ILE A 269 -0.61 -29.84 -17.98
C ILE A 269 -1.52 -30.87 -18.65
N ARG A 270 -0.97 -32.02 -19.04
CA ARG A 270 -1.73 -33.10 -19.69
C ARG A 270 -2.85 -33.62 -18.81
N GLY A 271 -2.60 -33.81 -17.51
CA GLY A 271 -3.63 -34.18 -16.54
C GLY A 271 -4.72 -33.11 -16.32
N LEU A 272 -4.45 -31.82 -16.59
CA LEU A 272 -5.47 -30.75 -16.56
C LEU A 272 -6.31 -30.75 -17.84
N VAL A 273 -5.66 -30.91 -18.99
CA VAL A 273 -6.30 -31.01 -20.30
C VAL A 273 -7.21 -32.24 -20.40
N GLU A 274 -6.78 -33.38 -19.88
CA GLU A 274 -7.56 -34.62 -19.86
C GLU A 274 -8.65 -34.67 -18.77
N GLY A 275 -8.80 -33.60 -17.97
CA GLY A 275 -9.84 -33.54 -16.91
C GLY A 275 -9.60 -34.51 -15.73
N LYS A 276 -8.41 -35.10 -15.61
CA LYS A 276 -8.07 -36.06 -14.56
C LYS A 276 -7.90 -35.36 -13.21
N SER A 277 -8.34 -36.02 -12.13
CA SER A 277 -8.01 -35.58 -10.76
C SER A 277 -6.50 -35.74 -10.48
N SER A 278 -5.97 -35.01 -9.49
CA SER A 278 -4.54 -35.09 -9.14
C SER A 278 -4.07 -36.51 -8.80
N ARG A 279 -4.92 -37.33 -8.16
CA ARG A 279 -4.61 -38.74 -7.86
C ARG A 279 -4.55 -39.60 -9.13
N GLN A 280 -5.53 -39.44 -10.02
CA GLN A 280 -5.56 -40.16 -11.30
C GLN A 280 -4.38 -39.77 -12.20
N ALA A 281 -4.04 -38.48 -12.26
CA ALA A 281 -2.90 -38.02 -13.03
C ALA A 281 -1.58 -38.51 -12.42
N ALA A 282 -1.42 -38.46 -11.10
CA ALA A 282 -0.23 -38.98 -10.41
C ALA A 282 -0.01 -40.47 -10.66
N GLN A 283 -1.08 -41.26 -10.63
CA GLN A 283 -1.04 -42.68 -10.96
C GLN A 283 -0.71 -42.94 -12.43
N ALA A 284 -1.32 -42.17 -13.35
CA ALA A 284 -1.11 -42.33 -14.79
C ALA A 284 0.31 -41.96 -15.26
N PHE A 285 0.93 -40.97 -14.61
CA PHE A 285 2.25 -40.45 -15.00
C PHE A 285 3.38 -40.85 -14.04
N GLY A 286 3.10 -41.71 -13.04
CA GLY A 286 4.13 -42.25 -12.14
C GLY A 286 4.76 -41.23 -11.19
N HIS A 287 3.99 -40.25 -10.72
CA HIS A 287 4.47 -39.18 -9.84
C HIS A 287 3.86 -39.21 -8.44
N ASN A 288 4.54 -38.63 -7.47
CA ASN A 288 3.95 -38.38 -6.15
C ASN A 288 2.81 -37.35 -6.26
N VAL A 289 1.68 -37.63 -5.61
CA VAL A 289 0.46 -36.78 -5.65
C VAL A 289 0.75 -35.34 -5.19
N ASN A 290 1.53 -35.17 -4.13
CA ASN A 290 1.82 -33.84 -3.56
C ASN A 290 2.74 -33.04 -4.48
N THR A 291 3.76 -33.68 -5.04
CA THR A 291 4.66 -33.06 -6.02
C THR A 291 3.89 -32.67 -7.28
N LEU A 292 3.06 -33.56 -7.81
CA LEU A 292 2.25 -33.26 -8.99
C LEU A 292 1.25 -32.13 -8.70
N GLN A 293 0.63 -32.09 -7.52
CA GLN A 293 -0.32 -31.03 -7.16
C GLN A 293 0.33 -29.64 -7.15
N PHE A 294 1.58 -29.53 -6.69
CA PHE A 294 2.34 -28.27 -6.74
C PHE A 294 2.55 -27.80 -8.19
N HIS A 295 3.00 -28.70 -9.07
CA HIS A 295 3.19 -28.39 -10.49
C HIS A 295 1.86 -28.11 -11.20
N ARG A 296 0.79 -28.80 -10.83
CA ARG A 296 -0.57 -28.61 -11.36
C ARG A 296 -1.14 -27.23 -11.04
N ARG A 297 -0.91 -26.71 -9.82
CA ARG A 297 -1.30 -25.33 -9.49
C ARG A 297 -0.58 -24.30 -10.36
N ARG A 298 0.70 -24.51 -10.65
CA ARG A 298 1.48 -23.62 -11.52
C ARG A 298 1.04 -23.73 -12.98
N ALA A 299 0.84 -24.95 -13.48
CA ALA A 299 0.33 -25.21 -14.82
C ALA A 299 -1.05 -24.58 -15.04
N ASN A 300 -1.95 -24.67 -14.06
CA ASN A 300 -3.27 -24.05 -14.13
C ASN A 300 -3.20 -22.51 -14.28
N LYS A 301 -2.30 -21.86 -13.52
CA LYS A 301 -2.08 -20.41 -13.64
C LYS A 301 -1.47 -20.01 -14.99
N GLU A 302 -0.60 -20.85 -15.53
CA GLU A 302 0.03 -20.61 -16.81
C GLU A 302 -0.94 -20.81 -17.98
N LEU A 303 -1.80 -21.82 -17.91
CA LEU A 303 -2.93 -21.99 -18.83
C LEU A 303 -3.87 -20.80 -18.75
N ALA A 304 -4.32 -20.38 -17.57
CA ALA A 304 -5.15 -19.19 -17.42
C ALA A 304 -4.51 -17.96 -18.08
N ARG A 305 -3.20 -17.75 -17.87
CA ARG A 305 -2.47 -16.64 -18.51
C ARG A 305 -2.40 -16.76 -20.04
N LEU A 306 -2.19 -17.95 -20.59
CA LEU A 306 -2.13 -18.17 -22.04
C LEU A 306 -3.49 -17.96 -22.72
N TYR A 307 -4.57 -18.32 -22.03
CA TYR A 307 -5.95 -18.13 -22.50
C TYR A 307 -6.52 -16.72 -22.19
N GLY A 308 -5.73 -15.84 -21.55
CA GLY A 308 -6.16 -14.50 -21.15
C GLY A 308 -7.25 -14.50 -20.09
N CYS A 309 -7.33 -15.56 -19.27
CA CYS A 309 -8.30 -15.76 -18.20
C CYS A 309 -7.70 -15.42 -16.83
N THR A 310 -8.55 -15.10 -15.86
CA THR A 310 -8.15 -14.97 -14.44
C THR A 310 -7.80 -16.35 -13.87
N ALA A 311 -6.71 -16.41 -13.10
CA ALA A 311 -6.01 -17.65 -12.71
C ALA A 311 -6.34 -18.17 -11.30
#